data_AF-A0A9D2BY57-F1
#
_entry.id   AF-A0A9D2BY57-F1
#
_cell.length_a   1.000
_cell.length_b   1.000
_cell.length_c   1.000
_cell.angle_alpha   90.00
_cell.angle_beta   90.00
_cell.angle_gamma   90.00
#
_symmetry.space_group_name_H-M   'P 1'
#
loop_
_entity.id
_entity.type
_entity.pdbx_description
1 polymer ?
#
loop_
_entity_poly.entity_id
_entity_poly.type
_entity_poly.pdbx_seq_one_letter_code
_entity_poly.pdbx_strand_id
1 'polypeptide(L)' 'MKATGIVRRIDDLGRVVIPKEIRRTMRIREGDPSQNTLERWERYCTGMLRLAGRGGWEKL' A
#
# COMPACT_ATOMS: atom_id res chain seq x y z
N MET A 1 11.42 -12.50 -6.99
CA MET A 1 11.03 -11.44 -6.03
C MET A 1 11.09 -12.07 -4.64
N LYS A 2 12.14 -11.81 -3.85
CA LYS A 2 12.21 -12.34 -2.48
C LYS A 2 11.34 -11.44 -1.59
N ALA A 3 10.25 -11.98 -1.06
CA ALA A 3 9.48 -11.31 -0.02
C ALA A 3 10.38 -11.17 1.20
N THR A 4 10.73 -9.94 1.59
CA THR A 4 11.57 -9.70 2.76
C THR A 4 10.88 -10.07 4.07
N GLY A 5 9.56 -10.30 4.07
CA GLY A 5 8.82 -10.72 5.26
C GLY A 5 8.83 -9.70 6.40
N ILE A 6 9.17 -8.43 6.11
CA ILE A 6 9.32 -7.41 7.14
C ILE A 6 7.97 -6.73 7.36
N VAL A 7 7.18 -7.27 8.28
CA VAL A 7 5.99 -6.59 8.83
C VAL A 7 6.47 -5.61 9.90
N ARG A 8 6.24 -4.30 9.69
CA ARG A 8 6.43 -3.28 10.73
C ARG A 8 5.08 -2.78 11.19
N ARG A 9 4.94 -2.61 12.51
CA ARG A 9 3.76 -1.96 13.08
C ARG A 9 3.70 -0.52 12.58
N ILE A 10 2.48 -0.11 12.24
CA ILE A 10 2.16 1.29 11.94
C ILE A 10 2.26 2.07 13.25
N ASP A 11 2.78 3.29 13.20
CA ASP A 11 2.73 4.16 14.37
C ASP A 11 1.35 4.80 14.57
N ASP A 12 1.14 5.48 15.70
CA ASP A 12 -0.17 6.04 16.06
C ASP A 12 -0.65 7.15 15.09
N LEU A 13 0.23 7.65 14.21
CA LEU A 13 -0.07 8.65 13.18
C LEU A 13 -0.27 8.03 11.79
N GLY A 14 -0.18 6.71 11.65
CA GLY A 14 -0.36 6.05 10.36
C GLY A 14 0.90 5.98 9.50
N ARG A 15 2.07 6.38 10.01
CA ARG A 15 3.33 6.34 9.24
C ARG A 15 3.89 4.93 9.22
N VAL A 16 4.36 4.53 8.03
CA VAL A 16 5.05 3.26 7.82
C VAL A 16 6.55 3.51 7.73
N VAL A 17 7.31 2.84 8.61
CA VAL A 17 8.77 2.95 8.64
C VAL A 17 9.39 1.99 7.62
N ILE A 18 10.13 2.53 6.66
CA ILE A 18 10.89 1.74 5.68
C ILE A 18 12.17 1.19 6.35
N PRO A 19 12.40 -0.14 6.34
CA PRO A 19 13.60 -0.75 6.90
C PRO A 19 14.92 -0.24 6.29
N LYS A 20 16.00 -0.24 7.07
CA LYS A 20 17.29 0.31 6.66
C LYS A 20 17.92 -0.40 5.45
N GLU A 21 17.70 -1.70 5.29
CA GLU A 21 18.18 -2.46 4.12
C GLU A 21 17.53 -1.96 2.84
N ILE A 22 16.21 -1.78 2.86
CA ILE A 22 15.45 -1.23 1.74
C ILE A 22 15.90 0.20 1.44
N ARG A 23 16.11 1.03 2.48
CA ARG A 23 16.68 2.38 2.31
C ARG A 23 18.06 2.35 1.63
N ARG A 24 18.93 1.39 1.99
CA ARG A 24 20.28 1.23 1.40
C ARG A 24 20.21 0.73 -0.05
N THR A 25 19.43 -0.31 -0.33
CA THR A 25 19.31 -0.89 -1.68
C THR A 25 18.65 0.08 -2.65
N MET A 26 17.60 0.78 -2.23
CA MET A 26 16.88 1.74 -3.07
C MET A 26 17.47 3.15 -3.03
N ARG A 27 18.60 3.34 -2.32
CA ARG A 27 19.33 4.62 -2.19
C ARG A 27 18.47 5.79 -1.69
N ILE A 28 17.45 5.52 -0.87
CA ILE A 28 16.54 6.52 -0.32
C ILE A 28 17.25 7.30 0.80
N ARG A 29 17.41 8.60 0.59
CA ARG A 29 18.01 9.55 1.54
C ARG A 29 16.96 10.20 2.43
N GLU A 30 17.39 10.82 3.51
CA GLU A 30 16.48 11.59 4.36
C GLU A 30 15.96 12.80 3.59
N GLY A 31 14.64 13.00 3.61
CA GLY A 31 13.96 14.05 2.84
C GLY A 31 13.54 13.64 1.43
N ASP A 32 13.93 12.47 0.92
CA ASP A 32 13.42 12.00 -0.38
C ASP A 32 11.90 11.77 -0.30
N PRO A 33 11.10 12.43 -1.17
CA PRO A 33 9.65 12.27 -1.17
C PRO A 33 9.33 10.83 -1.54
N SER A 34 8.85 10.07 -0.56
CA SER A 34 8.36 8.72 -0.79
C SER A 34 6.98 8.82 -1.41
N GLN A 35 6.85 8.42 -2.68
CA GLN A 35 5.56 8.37 -3.37
C GLN A 35 4.72 7.23 -2.80
N ASN A 36 3.91 7.54 -1.79
CA ASN A 36 2.95 6.63 -1.19
C ASN A 36 1.57 6.90 -1.81
N THR A 37 1.31 6.41 -3.02
CA THR A 37 -0.04 6.52 -3.63
C THR A 37 -0.81 5.23 -3.39
N LEU A 38 -2.03 5.36 -2.90
CA LEU A 38 -3.00 4.27 -2.84
C LEU A 38 -3.69 4.05 -4.20
N GLU A 39 -3.35 4.83 -5.24
CA GLU A 39 -4.11 4.94 -6.48
C GLU A 39 -4.37 3.59 -7.15
N ARG A 40 -3.37 2.69 -7.16
CA ARG A 40 -3.53 1.36 -7.74
C ARG A 40 -4.54 0.50 -6.96
N TRP A 41 -4.53 0.60 -5.63
CA TRP A 41 -5.46 -0.14 -4.78
C TRP A 41 -6.85 0.49 -4.78
N GLU A 42 -6.93 1.81 -4.76
CA GLU A 42 -8.17 2.57 -4.91
C GLU A 42 -8.86 2.26 -6.24
N ARG A 43 -8.10 2.18 -7.35
CA ARG A 43 -8.64 1.77 -8.66
C ARG A 43 -9.19 0.34 -8.63
N TYR A 44 -8.49 -0.58 -7.96
CA TYR A 44 -8.97 -1.95 -7.78
C TYR A 44 -10.25 -2.01 -6.94
N CYS A 45 -10.26 -1.41 -5.75
CA CYS A 45 -11.42 -1.37 -4.86
C CYS A 45 -12.62 -0.68 -5.52
N THR A 46 -12.39 0.45 -6.20
CA THR A 46 -13.44 1.16 -6.97
C THR A 46 -13.96 0.29 -8.11
N GLY A 47 -13.08 -0.41 -8.81
CA GLY A 47 -13.46 -1.37 -9.86
C GLY A 47 -14.30 -2.52 -9.31
N MET A 48 -13.92 -3.07 -8.16
CA MET A 48 -14.63 -4.14 -7.46
C MET A 48 -16.00 -3.69 -6.97
N LEU A 49 -16.11 -2.51 -6.35
CA LEU A 49 -17.38 -1.93 -5.91
C LEU A 49 -18.33 -1.67 -7.09
N ARG A 50 -17.81 -1.13 -8.20
CA ARG A 50 -18.57 -0.97 -9.45
C ARG A 50 -19.02 -2.31 -10.03
N LEU A 51 -18.20 -3.35 -9.90
CA LEU A 51 -18.57 -4.69 -10.36
C LEU A 51 -19.65 -5.30 -9.47
N ALA A 52 -19.52 -5.18 -8.14
CA ALA A 52 -20.47 -5.67 -7.16
C ALA A 52 -21.85 -5.02 -7.33
N GLY A 53 -21.90 -3.69 -7.51
CA GLY A 53 -23.14 -2.95 -7.77
C GLY A 53 -23.81 -3.30 -9.10
N ARG A 54 -23.06 -3.83 -10.08
CA ARG A 54 -23.63 -4.32 -11.35
C ARG A 54 -24.10 -5.77 -11.29
N GLY A 55 -23.58 -6.57 -10.36
CA GLY A 55 -23.85 -8.00 -10.30
C GLY A 55 -25.02 -8.41 -9.39
N GLY A 56 -25.62 -7.48 -8.63
CA GLY A 56 -26.71 -7.80 -7.69
C GLY A 56 -26.28 -8.55 -6.42
N TRP A 57 -25.01 -8.44 -6.02
CA TRP A 57 -24.42 -9.15 -4.87
C TRP A 57 -24.77 -8.50 -3.51
N GLU A 58 -25.60 -7.46 -3.51
CA GLU A 58 -26.09 -6.77 -2.29
C GLU A 58 -27.16 -7.56 -1.53
N LYS A 59 -27.58 -8.74 -2.01
CA LYS A 59 -28.68 -9.54 -1.45
C LYS A 59 -28.27 -10.89 -0.80
N LEU A 60 -26.98 -11.10 -0.53
CA LEU A 60 -26.48 -12.19 0.30
C LEU A 60 -26.03 -11.64 1.65
#